data_AF-A0A3C2D274-F1
#
_entry.id   AF-A0A3C2D274-F1
#
_cell.length_a   1.000
_cell.length_b   1.000
_cell.length_c   1.000
_cell.angle_alpha   90.00
_cell.angle_beta   90.00
_cell.angle_gamma   90.00
#
_symmetry.space_group_name_H-M   'P 1'
#
loop_
_entity.id
_entity.type
_entity.pdbx_description
1 polymer ?
#
loop_
_entity_poly.entity_id
_entity_poly.type
_entity_poly.pdbx_seq_one_letter_code
_entity_poly.pdbx_strand_id
1 'polypeptide(L)'
;MENEKFDLEKIFKHWIATSDKDYKTMIHLFEVKDYHWSLFIGHIVIERLLKAMVVKITGEHAPFTHDLRRLAKLSKIEFQSDQIGWLDTITTFNLNARYDSYKQAFYEKCTQEFTAEWISNIKELRSWIKQML
;
A
#
# COMPACT_ATOMS: atom_id res chain seq x y z
N MET A 1 1.09 22.62 27.89
CA MET A 1 1.24 22.12 26.51
C MET A 1 0.12 21.13 26.32
N GLU A 2 -0.99 21.60 25.76
CA GLU A 2 -2.21 20.81 25.62
C GLU A 2 -1.92 19.60 24.76
N ASN A 3 -2.23 18.42 25.29
CA ASN A 3 -2.29 17.17 24.56
C ASN A 3 -3.04 17.42 23.25
N GLU A 4 -2.34 17.40 22.12
CA GLU A 4 -2.97 17.15 20.83
C GLU A 4 -3.74 15.85 21.02
N LYS A 5 -5.06 15.95 21.17
CA LYS A 5 -5.94 14.79 21.30
C LYS A 5 -5.72 13.98 20.03
N PHE A 6 -4.99 12.89 20.20
CA PHE A 6 -4.78 11.86 19.22
C PHE A 6 -6.16 11.31 18.81
N ASP A 7 -6.73 11.92 17.77
CA ASP A 7 -8.04 11.58 17.25
C ASP A 7 -7.87 10.38 16.32
N LEU A 8 -7.92 9.20 16.94
CA LEU A 8 -7.85 7.90 16.30
C LEU A 8 -8.78 7.79 15.10
N GLU A 9 -10.01 8.26 15.25
CA GLU A 9 -11.04 8.17 14.23
C GLU A 9 -10.70 9.05 13.02
N LYS A 10 -10.19 10.26 13.28
CA LYS A 10 -9.71 11.16 12.23
C LYS A 10 -8.52 10.57 11.48
N ILE A 11 -7.55 9.99 12.19
CA ILE A 11 -6.34 9.39 11.58
C ILE A 11 -6.72 8.14 10.77
N PHE A 12 -7.58 7.29 11.33
CA PHE A 12 -8.13 6.12 10.66
C PHE A 12 -8.82 6.50 9.34
N LYS A 13 -9.77 7.43 9.39
CA LYS A 13 -10.47 7.95 8.20
C LYS A 13 -9.53 8.62 7.21
N HIS A 14 -8.52 9.32 7.70
CA HIS A 14 -7.52 9.96 6.85
C HIS A 14 -6.77 8.93 6.02
N TRP A 15 -6.30 7.84 6.61
CA TRP A 15 -5.62 6.77 5.89
C TRP A 15 -6.49 6.13 4.80
N ILE A 16 -7.77 5.88 5.10
CA ILE A 16 -8.71 5.33 4.11
C ILE A 16 -8.94 6.32 2.96
N ALA A 17 -9.26 7.57 3.29
CA ALA A 17 -9.56 8.60 2.29
C ALA A 17 -8.36 8.88 1.38
N THR A 18 -7.15 8.86 1.93
CA THR A 18 -5.92 9.06 1.16
C THR A 18 -5.56 7.82 0.34
N SER A 19 -5.82 6.60 0.82
CA SER A 19 -5.72 5.38 0.00
C SER A 19 -6.69 5.41 -1.20
N ASP A 20 -7.93 5.86 -1.00
CA ASP A 20 -8.93 5.95 -2.06
C ASP A 20 -8.57 6.97 -3.15
N LYS A 21 -7.89 8.07 -2.78
CA LYS A 21 -7.34 9.04 -3.73
C LYS A 21 -6.18 8.44 -4.53
N ASP A 22 -5.24 7.81 -3.85
CA ASP A 22 -4.09 7.16 -4.51
C ASP A 22 -4.53 6.04 -5.44
N TYR A 23 -5.57 5.30 -5.09
CA TYR A 23 -6.11 4.27 -5.96
C TYR A 23 -6.54 4.85 -7.32
N LYS A 24 -7.19 6.02 -7.33
CA LYS A 24 -7.52 6.71 -8.59
C LYS A 24 -6.26 7.14 -9.33
N THR A 25 -5.27 7.68 -8.62
CA THR A 25 -3.97 8.07 -9.21
C THR A 25 -3.26 6.88 -9.86
N MET A 26 -3.23 5.72 -9.20
CA MET A 26 -2.67 4.47 -9.76
C MET A 26 -3.31 4.14 -11.11
N ILE A 27 -4.65 4.19 -11.19
CA ILE A 27 -5.38 3.89 -12.43
C ILE A 27 -5.04 4.91 -13.53
N HIS A 28 -5.04 6.20 -13.23
CA HIS A 28 -4.69 7.23 -14.22
C HIS A 28 -3.26 7.08 -14.75
N LEU A 29 -2.30 6.73 -13.87
CA LEU A 29 -0.91 6.49 -14.26
C LEU A 29 -0.80 5.30 -15.21
N PHE A 30 -1.54 4.23 -14.94
CA PHE A 30 -1.60 3.09 -15.85
C PHE A 30 -2.19 3.46 -17.22
N GLU A 31 -3.25 4.25 -17.26
CA GLU A 31 -3.90 4.71 -18.50
C GLU A 31 -2.95 5.53 -19.39
N VAL A 32 -2.10 6.37 -18.79
CA VAL A 32 -1.07 7.14 -19.51
C VAL A 32 0.23 6.35 -19.72
N LYS A 33 0.22 5.04 -19.44
CA LYS A 33 1.34 4.09 -19.62
C LYS A 33 2.54 4.34 -18.70
N ASP A 34 2.33 5.04 -17.59
CA ASP A 34 3.34 5.22 -16.56
C ASP A 34 3.33 4.06 -15.55
N TYR A 35 3.84 2.92 -16.01
CA TYR A 35 3.67 1.63 -15.36
C TYR A 35 4.37 1.51 -13.99
N HIS A 36 5.63 1.95 -13.92
CA HIS A 36 6.40 1.91 -12.68
C HIS A 36 5.81 2.83 -11.61
N TRP A 37 5.40 4.05 -11.97
CA TRP A 37 4.71 4.95 -11.03
C TRP A 37 3.35 4.41 -10.63
N SER A 38 2.60 3.78 -11.55
CA SER A 38 1.36 3.10 -11.20
C SER A 38 1.57 2.05 -10.10
N LEU A 39 2.56 1.15 -10.26
CA LEU A 39 2.86 0.13 -9.26
C LEU A 39 3.36 0.72 -7.93
N PHE A 40 4.14 1.80 -7.98
CA PHE A 40 4.54 2.53 -6.77
C PHE A 40 3.35 3.12 -6.02
N ILE A 41 2.42 3.75 -6.71
CA ILE A 41 1.19 4.24 -6.07
C ILE A 41 0.36 3.06 -5.56
N GLY A 42 0.32 1.94 -6.28
CA GLY A 42 -0.29 0.70 -5.82
C GLY A 42 0.26 0.18 -4.48
N HIS A 43 1.58 0.29 -4.28
CA HIS A 43 2.20 0.05 -2.98
C HIS A 43 1.66 0.96 -1.89
N ILE A 44 1.59 2.28 -2.15
CA ILE A 44 1.10 3.26 -1.18
C ILE A 44 -0.39 3.02 -0.84
N VAL A 45 -1.21 2.63 -1.82
CA VAL A 45 -2.63 2.29 -1.62
C VAL A 45 -2.78 1.23 -0.54
N ILE A 46 -2.02 0.13 -0.64
CA ILE A 46 -2.05 -0.96 0.32
C ILE A 46 -1.44 -0.54 1.65
N GLU A 47 -0.29 0.15 1.63
CA GLU A 47 0.38 0.66 2.83
C GLU A 47 -0.57 1.48 3.70
N ARG A 48 -1.29 2.44 3.10
CA ARG A 48 -2.22 3.31 3.81
C ARG A 48 -3.36 2.52 4.45
N LEU A 49 -3.92 1.52 3.77
CA LEU A 49 -4.98 0.70 4.37
C LEU A 49 -4.47 -0.16 5.52
N LEU A 50 -3.28 -0.77 5.39
CA LEU A 50 -2.67 -1.50 6.48
C LEU A 50 -2.38 -0.59 7.67
N LYS A 51 -1.90 0.64 7.43
CA LYS A 51 -1.71 1.66 8.49
C LYS A 51 -3.02 2.04 9.15
N ALA A 52 -4.13 2.15 8.40
CA ALA A 52 -5.45 2.37 8.97
C ALA A 52 -5.84 1.22 9.91
N MET A 53 -5.63 -0.03 9.51
CA MET A 53 -5.90 -1.19 10.36
C MET A 53 -5.04 -1.21 11.61
N VAL A 54 -3.74 -0.92 11.49
CA VAL A 54 -2.84 -0.81 12.66
C VAL A 54 -3.39 0.22 13.64
N VAL A 55 -3.72 1.43 13.18
CA VAL A 55 -4.29 2.49 14.03
C VAL A 55 -5.58 2.02 14.72
N LYS A 56 -6.49 1.38 13.98
CA LYS A 56 -7.76 0.86 14.50
C LYS A 56 -7.55 -0.21 15.59
N ILE A 57 -6.55 -1.08 15.41
CA ILE A 57 -6.32 -2.26 16.26
C ILE A 57 -5.43 -1.95 17.47
N THR A 58 -4.41 -1.12 17.30
CA THR A 58 -3.47 -0.80 18.38
C THR A 58 -3.89 0.43 19.18
N GLY A 59 -4.72 1.31 18.61
CA GLY A 59 -5.00 2.59 19.24
C GLY A 59 -3.76 3.49 19.29
N GLU A 60 -2.79 3.30 18.38
CA GLU A 60 -1.54 4.05 18.30
C GLU A 60 -1.21 4.40 16.85
N HIS A 61 -0.25 5.30 16.63
CA HIS A 61 0.25 5.58 15.28
C HIS A 61 0.88 4.32 14.67
N ALA A 62 0.58 4.08 13.39
CA ALA A 62 1.28 3.05 12.64
C ALA A 62 2.79 3.40 12.53
N PRO A 63 3.68 2.40 12.61
CA PRO A 63 5.12 2.65 12.58
C PRO A 63 5.59 3.23 11.25
N PHE A 64 6.72 3.93 11.28
CA PHE A 64 7.37 4.49 10.10
C PHE A 64 8.11 3.40 9.31
N THR A 65 7.34 2.56 8.62
CA THR A 65 7.84 1.49 7.76
C THR A 65 7.00 1.40 6.49
N HIS A 66 7.63 0.87 5.44
CA HIS A 66 7.02 0.56 4.16
C HIS A 66 6.87 -0.95 3.94
N ASP A 67 7.32 -1.76 4.90
CA ASP A 67 7.20 -3.21 4.81
C ASP A 67 5.74 -3.62 5.05
N LEU A 68 5.08 -4.05 3.98
CA LEU A 68 3.65 -4.38 4.02
C LEU A 68 3.39 -5.67 4.81
N ARG A 69 4.29 -6.65 4.78
CA ARG A 69 4.19 -7.86 5.59
C ARG A 69 4.27 -7.51 7.08
N ARG A 70 5.18 -6.59 7.46
CA ARG A 70 5.29 -6.11 8.83
C ARG A 70 4.02 -5.37 9.27
N LEU A 71 3.47 -4.49 8.44
CA LEU A 71 2.21 -3.80 8.74
C LEU A 71 1.03 -4.77 8.86
N ALA A 72 0.96 -5.78 7.99
CA ALA A 72 -0.05 -6.82 8.06
C ALA A 72 0.03 -7.59 9.39
N LYS A 73 1.24 -7.97 9.83
CA LYS A 73 1.43 -8.62 11.15
C LYS A 73 0.95 -7.74 12.31
N LEU A 74 1.20 -6.43 12.25
CA LEU A 74 0.78 -5.48 13.28
C LEU A 74 -0.73 -5.24 13.30
N SER A 75 -1.42 -5.42 12.17
CA SER A 75 -2.87 -5.34 12.09
C SER A 75 -3.60 -6.49 12.81
N LYS A 76 -2.88 -7.53 13.24
CA LYS A 76 -3.43 -8.75 13.88
C LYS A 76 -4.50 -9.48 13.06
N ILE A 77 -4.61 -9.18 11.77
CA ILE A 77 -5.47 -9.89 10.82
C ILE A 77 -4.69 -11.05 10.23
N GLU A 78 -5.35 -12.19 10.06
CA GLU A 78 -4.78 -13.36 9.40
C GLU A 78 -4.93 -13.22 7.89
N PHE A 79 -3.80 -12.99 7.23
CA PHE A 79 -3.70 -13.00 5.78
C PHE A 79 -3.39 -14.41 5.29
N GLN A 80 -3.97 -14.78 4.15
CA GLN A 80 -3.67 -16.04 3.48
C GLN A 80 -2.24 -16.04 2.93
N SER A 81 -1.66 -17.23 2.72
CA SER A 81 -0.29 -17.38 2.20
C SER A 81 -0.06 -16.61 0.90
N ASP A 82 -1.04 -16.64 -0.01
CA ASP A 82 -0.95 -15.94 -1.30
C ASP A 82 -0.97 -14.43 -1.13
N GLN A 83 -1.83 -13.90 -0.25
CA GLN A 83 -1.88 -12.48 0.07
C GLN A 83 -0.58 -12.00 0.70
N ILE A 84 0.02 -12.82 1.58
CA ILE A 84 1.32 -12.54 2.16
C ILE A 84 2.41 -12.48 1.07
N GLY A 85 2.38 -13.37 0.07
CA GLY A 85 3.27 -13.31 -1.09
C GLY A 85 3.06 -12.06 -1.95
N TRP A 86 1.81 -11.61 -2.09
CA TRP A 86 1.49 -10.35 -2.76
C TRP A 86 2.03 -9.15 -2.00
N LEU A 87 1.89 -9.11 -0.67
CA LEU A 87 2.41 -8.01 0.15
C LEU A 87 3.93 -7.88 0.02
N ASP A 88 4.67 -8.98 0.00
CA ASP A 88 6.11 -8.96 -0.24
C ASP A 88 6.44 -8.37 -1.61
N THR A 89 5.77 -8.85 -2.65
CA THR A 89 6.06 -8.39 -4.00
C THR A 89 5.68 -6.92 -4.18
N ILE A 90 4.53 -6.50 -3.68
CA ILE A 90 4.09 -5.10 -3.70
C ILE A 90 5.03 -4.22 -2.86
N THR A 91 5.65 -4.74 -1.80
CA THR A 91 6.69 -4.01 -1.04
C THR A 91 7.89 -3.67 -1.93
N THR A 92 8.23 -4.52 -2.90
CA THR A 92 9.33 -4.27 -3.85
C THR A 92 9.06 -3.12 -4.83
N PHE A 93 7.80 -2.72 -5.01
CA PHE A 93 7.42 -1.60 -5.89
C PHE A 93 7.68 -0.23 -5.26
N ASN A 94 8.12 -0.21 -3.99
CA ASN A 94 8.53 1.01 -3.34
C ASN A 94 9.78 1.60 -4.01
N LEU A 95 9.66 2.83 -4.53
CA LEU A 95 10.75 3.55 -5.20
C LEU A 95 11.82 4.12 -4.25
N ASN A 96 11.70 3.91 -2.92
CA ASN A 96 12.70 4.25 -1.90
C ASN A 96 13.95 3.35 -1.98
N ALA A 97 14.39 2.97 -3.18
CA ALA A 97 15.66 2.32 -3.38
C ALA A 97 16.78 3.34 -3.21
N ARG A 98 17.69 3.08 -2.26
CA ARG A 98 18.90 3.89 -2.01
C ARG A 98 19.91 3.88 -3.17
N TYR A 99 19.68 3.06 -4.19
CA TYR A 99 20.57 2.88 -5.34
C TYR A 99 19.77 2.95 -6.65
N ASP A 100 20.24 3.75 -7.60
CA ASP A 100 19.55 3.99 -8.88
C ASP A 100 19.47 2.74 -9.77
N SER A 101 20.41 1.79 -9.65
CA SER A 101 20.40 0.52 -10.38
C SER A 101 19.16 -0.34 -10.09
N TYR A 102 18.63 -0.30 -8.88
CA TYR A 102 17.40 -1.00 -8.53
C TYR A 102 16.17 -0.36 -9.19
N LYS A 103 16.15 0.97 -9.31
CA LYS A 103 15.07 1.68 -10.02
C LYS A 103 15.07 1.35 -11.50
N GLN A 104 16.26 1.26 -12.11
CA GLN A 104 16.43 0.86 -13.51
C GLN A 104 15.87 -0.55 -13.76
N ALA A 105 16.28 -1.54 -12.96
CA ALA A 105 15.80 -2.91 -13.11
C ALA A 105 14.28 -3.04 -12.87
N PHE A 106 13.74 -2.29 -11.91
CA PHE A 106 12.30 -2.22 -11.70
C PHE A 106 11.57 -1.62 -12.90
N TYR A 107 12.09 -0.51 -13.44
CA TYR A 107 11.54 0.15 -14.62
C TYR A 107 11.49 -0.81 -15.83
N GLU A 108 12.58 -1.53 -16.10
CA GLU A 108 12.68 -2.51 -17.18
C GLU A 108 11.68 -3.68 -17.03
N LYS A 109 11.32 -4.03 -15.79
CA LYS A 109 10.34 -5.09 -15.49
C LYS A 109 8.88 -4.63 -15.70
N CYS A 110 8.61 -3.32 -15.63
CA CYS A 110 7.26 -2.77 -15.67
C CYS A 110 6.70 -2.72 -17.10
N THR A 111 6.39 -3.89 -17.68
CA THR A 111 5.63 -3.97 -18.93
C THR A 111 4.14 -3.76 -18.69
N GLN A 112 3.38 -3.54 -19.76
CA GLN A 112 1.93 -3.37 -19.66
C GLN A 112 1.26 -4.58 -19.01
N GLU A 113 1.66 -5.80 -19.40
CA GLU A 113 1.11 -7.07 -18.92
C GLU A 113 1.45 -7.27 -17.45
N PHE A 114 2.73 -7.09 -17.09
CA PHE A 114 3.19 -7.21 -15.72
C PHE A 114 2.46 -6.22 -14.81
N THR A 115 2.33 -4.98 -15.23
CA THR A 115 1.65 -3.95 -14.45
C THR A 115 0.14 -4.19 -14.37
N ALA A 116 -0.50 -4.65 -15.43
CA ALA A 116 -1.93 -4.99 -15.42
C ALA A 116 -2.23 -6.13 -14.45
N GLU A 117 -1.39 -7.18 -14.44
CA GLU A 117 -1.48 -8.30 -13.50
C GLU A 117 -1.40 -7.80 -12.05
N TRP A 118 -0.37 -7.01 -11.73
CA TRP A 118 -0.21 -6.49 -10.38
C TRP A 118 -1.28 -5.49 -9.96
N ILE A 119 -1.80 -4.67 -10.88
CA ILE A 119 -2.97 -3.83 -10.61
C ILE A 119 -4.18 -4.69 -10.25
N SER A 120 -4.39 -5.84 -10.91
CA SER A 120 -5.47 -6.77 -10.57
C SER A 120 -5.31 -7.31 -9.15
N ASN A 121 -4.10 -7.78 -8.80
CA ASN A 121 -3.80 -8.29 -7.46
C ASN A 121 -3.97 -7.20 -6.39
N ILE A 122 -3.53 -5.97 -6.67
CA ILE A 122 -3.70 -4.81 -5.77
C ILE A 122 -5.18 -4.47 -5.61
N LYS A 123 -5.99 -4.52 -6.66
CA LYS A 123 -7.44 -4.28 -6.60
C LYS A 123 -8.13 -5.30 -5.71
N GLU A 124 -7.82 -6.58 -5.90
CA GLU A 124 -8.37 -7.67 -5.10
C GLU A 124 -7.98 -7.54 -3.63
N LEU A 125 -6.69 -7.38 -3.35
CA LEU A 125 -6.16 -7.22 -2.01
C LEU A 125 -6.73 -5.98 -1.32
N ARG A 126 -6.84 -4.85 -2.03
CA ARG A 126 -7.49 -3.64 -1.53
C ARG A 126 -8.94 -3.91 -1.15
N SER A 127 -9.70 -4.57 -2.00
CA SER A 127 -11.10 -4.88 -1.74
C SER A 127 -11.24 -5.75 -0.48
N TRP A 128 -10.40 -6.77 -0.36
CA TRP A 128 -10.36 -7.64 0.80
C TRP A 128 -10.01 -6.89 2.09
N ILE A 129 -8.95 -6.07 2.08
CA ILE A 129 -8.56 -5.25 3.24
C ILE A 129 -9.71 -4.31 3.65
N LYS A 130 -10.41 -3.70 2.68
CA LYS A 130 -11.55 -2.82 2.97
C LYS A 130 -12.75 -3.54 3.58
N GLN A 131 -12.90 -4.85 3.41
CA GLN A 131 -13.93 -5.64 4.10
C GLN A 131 -13.59 -5.89 5.58
N MET A 132 -12.31 -5.78 5.95
CA MET A 132 -11.83 -5.96 7.34
C MET A 132 -11.78 -4.62 8.13
N LEU A 133 -11.92 -3.49 7.44
CA LEU A 133 -11.94 -2.13 8.00
C LEU A 133 -13.32 -1.74 8.52
#